data_AF-A0A183L8U4-F1
#
_entry.id   AF-A0A183L8U4-F1
#
_cell.length_a   1.000
_cell.length_b   1.000
_cell.length_c   1.000
_cell.angle_alpha   90.00
_cell.angle_beta   90.00
_cell.angle_gamma   90.00
#
_symmetry.space_group_name_H-M   'P 1'
#
loop_
_entity.id
_entity.type
_entity.pdbx_description
1 polymer ?
#
loop_
_entity_poly.entity_id
_entity_poly.type
_entity_poly.pdbx_seq_one_letter_code
_entity_poly.pdbx_strand_id
1 'polypeptide(L)'
;MDHPIDVGPPTIEEISTAIRQIKNGKAAGPKNIPAEALKADVALNTNILHILFFLLMTDWIMKTSTSEGKHGIQWTSRMQLDDLDFTDDLALLSQTQQQMLEKTIIIAAVGLNIRKGKSKILRYNTACINPITTHGEDSGDVKTFTYLGSIIGEHGGSDAHVKAWIGKATAAYLQLKNIWNSKQLSTNIKVRIFNTNVKTILLYGAETWRTTKAIIQKLQVFINSCLRKILQIRWPDTISNNLLWEITNQISVEEEIKKKRWKWIVHTVRKAPNCVTKQALT
;
A
#
# COMPACT_ATOMS: atom_id res chain seq x y z
N MET A 1 -21.13 -10.33 -38.93
CA MET A 1 -20.05 -10.85 -38.07
C MET A 1 -19.79 -9.76 -37.06
N ASP A 2 -20.25 -9.96 -35.82
CA ASP A 2 -19.96 -9.02 -34.75
C ASP A 2 -18.49 -9.16 -34.37
N HIS A 3 -17.74 -8.09 -34.52
CA HIS A 3 -16.39 -8.03 -33.96
C HIS A 3 -16.53 -8.19 -32.43
N PRO A 4 -15.70 -9.03 -31.79
CA PRO A 4 -15.71 -9.12 -30.33
C PRO A 4 -15.47 -7.72 -29.78
N ILE A 5 -16.45 -7.21 -29.02
CA ILE A 5 -16.35 -5.91 -28.36
C ILE A 5 -15.20 -6.04 -27.37
N ASP A 6 -14.15 -5.24 -27.55
CA ASP A 6 -13.06 -5.16 -26.60
C ASP A 6 -13.60 -4.58 -25.29
N VAL A 7 -13.64 -5.42 -24.26
CA VAL A 7 -14.07 -5.06 -22.91
C VAL A 7 -12.90 -4.55 -22.06
N GLY A 8 -11.71 -4.41 -22.64
CA GLY A 8 -10.51 -3.84 -22.03
C GLY A 8 -10.66 -2.38 -21.57
N PRO A 9 -9.84 -1.92 -20.62
CA PRO A 9 -9.83 -0.51 -20.25
C PRO A 9 -9.33 0.32 -21.45
N PRO A 10 -9.88 1.52 -21.69
CA PRO A 10 -9.48 2.35 -22.82
C PRO A 10 -7.97 2.63 -22.78
N THR A 11 -7.30 2.45 -23.91
CA THR A 11 -5.86 2.71 -24.03
C THR A 11 -5.55 4.20 -23.93
N ILE A 12 -4.30 4.53 -23.58
CA ILE A 12 -3.79 5.91 -23.57
C ILE A 12 -4.03 6.59 -24.91
N GLU A 13 -3.86 5.89 -26.03
CA GLU A 13 -4.05 6.45 -27.36
C GLU A 13 -5.53 6.69 -27.71
N GLU A 14 -6.42 5.80 -27.31
CA GLU A 14 -7.87 6.00 -27.47
C GLU A 14 -8.35 7.19 -26.65
N ILE A 15 -7.88 7.33 -25.42
CA ILE A 15 -8.23 8.46 -24.53
C ILE A 15 -7.66 9.77 -25.10
N SER A 16 -6.39 9.79 -25.49
CA SER A 16 -5.73 10.94 -26.12
C SER A 16 -6.46 11.39 -27.39
N THR A 17 -6.83 10.42 -28.24
CA THR A 17 -7.59 10.66 -29.47
C THR A 17 -8.98 11.21 -29.15
N ALA A 18 -9.68 10.63 -28.18
CA ALA A 18 -10.99 11.09 -27.75
C ALA A 18 -10.95 12.52 -27.21
N ILE A 19 -9.98 12.86 -26.34
CA ILE A 19 -9.78 14.22 -25.80
C ILE A 19 -9.57 15.23 -26.94
N ARG A 20 -8.75 14.89 -27.94
CA ARG A 20 -8.48 15.76 -29.10
C ARG A 20 -9.74 16.02 -29.94
N GLN A 21 -10.64 15.03 -30.03
CA GLN A 21 -11.87 15.11 -30.81
C GLN A 21 -13.04 15.84 -30.09
N ILE A 22 -12.93 16.13 -28.79
CA ILE A 22 -13.98 16.88 -28.07
C ILE A 22 -14.18 18.25 -28.74
N LYS A 23 -15.42 18.71 -28.93
CA LYS A 23 -15.67 20.06 -29.48
C LYS A 23 -15.53 21.14 -28.40
N ASN A 24 -14.87 22.23 -28.73
CA ASN A 24 -14.76 23.42 -27.87
C ASN A 24 -16.09 24.19 -27.85
N GLY A 25 -16.32 25.02 -26.83
CA GLY A 25 -17.49 25.88 -26.70
C GLY A 25 -18.78 25.13 -26.32
N LYS A 26 -18.68 23.88 -25.88
CA LYS A 26 -19.82 23.14 -25.33
C LYS A 26 -20.11 23.60 -23.90
N ALA A 27 -21.40 23.68 -23.54
CA ALA A 27 -21.80 23.94 -22.17
C ALA A 27 -21.16 22.91 -21.23
N ALA A 28 -20.57 23.40 -20.13
CA ALA A 28 -19.97 22.53 -19.13
C ALA A 28 -21.06 21.63 -18.53
N GLY A 29 -20.75 20.34 -18.32
CA GLY A 29 -21.69 19.38 -17.74
C GLY A 29 -22.08 19.72 -16.29
N PRO A 30 -22.86 18.86 -15.60
CA PRO A 30 -23.38 19.12 -14.24
C PRO A 30 -22.33 19.49 -13.18
N LYS A 31 -21.05 19.20 -13.44
CA LYS A 31 -19.91 19.53 -12.58
C LYS A 31 -19.14 20.78 -13.01
N ASN A 32 -19.64 21.55 -13.97
CA ASN A 32 -19.02 22.75 -14.54
C ASN A 32 -17.58 22.54 -15.04
N ILE A 33 -17.25 21.35 -15.55
CA ILE A 33 -15.95 21.06 -16.18
C ILE A 33 -16.07 21.31 -17.70
N PRO A 34 -15.39 22.32 -18.25
CA PRO A 34 -15.43 22.61 -19.69
C PRO A 34 -14.54 21.65 -20.49
N ALA A 35 -14.86 21.45 -21.77
CA ALA A 35 -14.07 20.61 -22.69
C ALA A 35 -12.61 21.07 -22.78
N GLU A 36 -12.40 22.37 -22.67
CA GLU A 36 -11.11 23.06 -22.71
C GLU A 36 -10.22 22.66 -21.53
N ALA A 37 -10.80 22.36 -20.36
CA ALA A 37 -10.03 21.91 -19.20
C ALA A 37 -9.36 20.54 -19.46
N LEU A 38 -10.05 19.64 -20.18
CA LEU A 38 -9.49 18.34 -20.57
C LEU A 38 -8.45 18.47 -21.69
N LYS A 39 -8.54 19.53 -22.50
CA LYS A 39 -7.59 19.83 -23.58
C LYS A 39 -6.38 20.67 -23.18
N ALA A 40 -6.44 21.36 -22.05
CA ALA A 40 -5.39 22.27 -21.59
C ALA A 40 -4.01 21.59 -21.47
N ASP A 41 -4.01 20.34 -20.98
CA ASP A 41 -2.84 19.46 -20.99
C ASP A 41 -3.29 18.04 -21.35
N VAL A 42 -3.28 17.73 -22.64
CA VAL A 42 -3.73 16.43 -23.15
C VAL A 42 -2.89 15.30 -22.55
N ALA A 43 -1.59 15.47 -22.37
CA ALA A 43 -0.72 14.41 -21.86
C ALA A 43 -1.03 14.09 -20.39
N LEU A 44 -1.09 15.13 -19.53
CA LEU A 44 -1.44 14.97 -18.12
C LEU A 44 -2.86 14.40 -17.95
N ASN A 45 -3.84 14.96 -18.66
CA ASN A 45 -5.24 14.54 -18.53
C ASN A 45 -5.48 13.14 -19.08
N THR A 46 -4.78 12.73 -20.15
CA THR A 46 -4.83 11.35 -20.65
C THR A 46 -4.33 10.38 -19.59
N ASN A 47 -3.21 10.69 -18.93
CA ASN A 47 -2.67 9.83 -17.86
C ASN A 47 -3.63 9.73 -16.67
N ILE A 48 -4.22 10.85 -16.24
CA ILE A 48 -5.20 10.87 -15.14
C ILE A 48 -6.45 10.06 -15.50
N LEU A 49 -7.00 10.26 -16.69
CA LEU A 49 -8.21 9.57 -17.15
C LEU A 49 -7.95 8.07 -17.38
N HIS A 50 -6.79 7.70 -17.90
CA HIS A 50 -6.39 6.30 -18.04
C HIS A 50 -6.37 5.59 -16.69
N ILE A 51 -5.78 6.21 -15.66
CA ILE A 51 -5.80 5.67 -14.29
C ILE A 51 -7.24 5.59 -13.76
N LEU A 52 -8.06 6.62 -13.98
CA LEU A 52 -9.44 6.64 -13.51
C LEU A 52 -10.30 5.53 -14.17
N PHE A 53 -10.22 5.38 -15.50
CA PHE A 53 -10.97 4.35 -16.21
C PHE A 53 -10.51 2.95 -15.84
N PHE A 54 -9.20 2.75 -15.64
CA PHE A 54 -8.68 1.51 -15.10
C PHE A 54 -9.29 1.18 -13.74
N LEU A 55 -9.30 2.13 -12.79
CA LEU A 55 -9.89 1.94 -11.45
C LEU A 55 -11.40 1.67 -11.49
N LEU A 56 -12.14 2.34 -12.37
CA LEU A 56 -13.58 2.11 -12.53
C LEU A 56 -13.87 0.72 -13.10
N MET A 57 -13.04 0.28 -14.05
CA MET A 57 -13.16 -1.04 -14.64
C MET A 57 -12.78 -2.14 -13.65
N THR A 58 -11.71 -1.98 -12.87
CA THR A 58 -11.37 -2.94 -11.81
C THR A 58 -12.48 -3.01 -10.76
N ASP A 59 -13.02 -1.89 -10.29
CA ASP A 59 -14.16 -1.87 -9.35
C ASP A 59 -15.39 -2.58 -9.93
N TRP A 60 -15.70 -2.39 -11.21
CA TRP A 60 -16.79 -3.09 -11.88
C TRP A 60 -16.53 -4.60 -12.01
N ILE A 61 -15.32 -5.01 -12.40
CA ILE A 61 -14.91 -6.43 -12.45
C ILE A 61 -15.01 -7.07 -11.06
N MET A 62 -14.54 -6.38 -10.03
CA MET A 62 -14.58 -6.90 -8.66
C MET A 62 -16.03 -7.04 -8.17
N LYS A 63 -16.90 -6.06 -8.44
CA LYS A 63 -18.32 -6.16 -8.11
C LYS A 63 -19.02 -7.32 -8.83
N THR A 64 -18.78 -7.48 -10.13
CA THR A 64 -19.41 -8.56 -10.91
C THR A 64 -18.92 -9.93 -10.44
N SER A 65 -17.60 -10.10 -10.28
CA SER A 65 -17.00 -11.38 -9.86
C SER A 65 -17.31 -11.81 -8.42
N THR A 66 -17.69 -10.87 -7.55
CA THR A 66 -18.05 -11.14 -6.15
C THR A 66 -19.56 -11.07 -5.88
N SER A 67 -20.36 -10.68 -6.87
CA SER A 67 -21.82 -10.51 -6.71
C SER A 67 -22.61 -11.83 -6.62
N GLU A 68 -22.13 -12.89 -7.27
CA GLU A 68 -22.79 -14.20 -7.27
C GLU A 68 -22.28 -15.07 -6.12
N GLY A 69 -22.80 -14.83 -4.93
CA GLY A 69 -22.66 -15.73 -3.78
C GLY A 69 -21.79 -15.21 -2.63
N LYS A 70 -21.96 -15.83 -1.45
CA LYS A 70 -21.31 -15.45 -0.20
C LYS A 70 -19.92 -16.10 -0.07
N HIS A 71 -19.01 -15.73 -0.96
CA HIS A 71 -17.71 -16.38 -1.14
C HIS A 71 -16.54 -15.67 -0.46
N GLY A 72 -16.81 -14.62 0.31
CA GLY A 72 -15.81 -13.83 1.03
C GLY A 72 -15.63 -14.27 2.48
N ILE A 73 -14.58 -13.77 3.13
CA ILE A 73 -14.39 -13.97 4.57
C ILE A 73 -15.48 -13.18 5.30
N GLN A 74 -16.21 -13.83 6.21
CA GLN A 74 -17.24 -13.14 6.97
C GLN A 74 -16.63 -12.02 7.82
N TRP A 75 -17.05 -10.78 7.52
CA TRP A 75 -16.58 -9.58 8.19
C TRP A 75 -17.52 -9.19 9.34
N THR A 76 -18.83 -9.24 9.12
CA THR A 76 -19.87 -9.09 10.16
C THR A 76 -20.99 -10.11 9.95
N SER A 77 -22.01 -10.13 10.80
CA SER A 77 -23.20 -10.98 10.59
C SER A 77 -23.88 -10.75 9.24
N ARG A 78 -23.66 -9.61 8.60
CA ARG A 78 -24.30 -9.21 7.33
C ARG A 78 -23.34 -8.90 6.19
N MET A 79 -22.03 -8.82 6.44
CA MET A 79 -21.04 -8.42 5.42
C MET A 79 -19.93 -9.45 5.29
N GLN A 80 -19.38 -9.54 4.08
CA GLN A 80 -18.20 -10.32 3.75
C GLN A 80 -17.14 -9.42 3.12
N LEU A 81 -15.90 -9.84 3.25
CA LEU A 81 -14.75 -9.24 2.60
C LEU A 81 -14.24 -10.23 1.54
N ASP A 82 -14.44 -9.87 0.28
CA ASP A 82 -14.21 -10.76 -0.86
C ASP A 82 -12.83 -10.58 -1.49
N ASP A 83 -12.25 -9.40 -1.34
CA ASP A 83 -11.02 -9.00 -2.01
C ASP A 83 -10.35 -7.79 -1.33
N LEU A 84 -9.09 -7.58 -1.72
CA LEU A 84 -8.31 -6.38 -1.49
C LEU A 84 -7.60 -6.05 -2.81
N ASP A 85 -7.99 -4.96 -3.47
CA ASP A 85 -7.40 -4.52 -4.73
C ASP A 85 -6.57 -3.24 -4.55
N PHE A 86 -5.42 -3.19 -5.20
CA PHE A 86 -4.64 -1.98 -5.37
C PHE A 86 -3.86 -2.03 -6.66
N THR A 87 -4.24 -1.18 -7.62
CA THR A 87 -3.66 -1.14 -8.97
C THR A 87 -3.68 -2.52 -9.64
N ASP A 88 -2.52 -3.11 -9.85
CA ASP A 88 -2.27 -4.42 -10.44
C ASP A 88 -2.14 -5.56 -9.40
N ASP A 89 -2.07 -5.23 -8.11
CA ASP A 89 -2.03 -6.19 -7.02
C ASP A 89 -3.46 -6.48 -6.54
N LEU A 90 -3.96 -7.67 -6.86
CA LEU A 90 -5.26 -8.17 -6.41
C LEU A 90 -5.07 -9.33 -5.44
N ALA A 91 -5.68 -9.24 -4.25
CA ALA A 91 -5.73 -10.32 -3.27
C ALA A 91 -7.17 -10.76 -3.03
N LEU A 92 -7.50 -11.98 -3.45
CA LEU A 92 -8.82 -12.58 -3.25
C LEU A 92 -8.89 -13.30 -1.91
N LEU A 93 -10.01 -13.12 -1.22
CA LEU A 93 -10.26 -13.71 0.09
C LEU A 93 -11.41 -14.72 -0.02
N SER A 94 -11.21 -15.92 0.51
CA SER A 94 -12.21 -17.00 0.46
C SER A 94 -12.15 -17.85 1.71
N GLN A 95 -13.30 -18.41 2.12
CA GLN A 95 -13.37 -19.30 3.28
C GLN A 95 -13.02 -20.74 2.90
N THR A 96 -13.30 -21.14 1.66
CA THR A 96 -13.03 -22.49 1.18
C THR A 96 -12.15 -22.47 -0.07
N GLN A 97 -11.44 -23.58 -0.31
CA GLN A 97 -10.64 -23.76 -1.53
C GLN A 97 -11.50 -23.72 -2.80
N GLN A 98 -12.71 -24.27 -2.75
CA GLN A 98 -13.63 -24.27 -3.89
C GLN A 98 -14.02 -22.84 -4.29
N GLN A 99 -14.36 -21.99 -3.31
CA GLN A 99 -14.69 -20.58 -3.55
C GLN A 99 -13.53 -19.82 -4.18
N MET A 100 -12.30 -20.08 -3.74
CA MET A 100 -11.10 -19.47 -4.32
C MET A 100 -10.93 -19.85 -5.80
N LEU A 101 -11.16 -21.12 -6.14
CA LEU A 101 -11.08 -21.62 -7.53
C LEU A 101 -12.18 -21.02 -8.41
N GLU A 102 -13.41 -20.96 -7.91
CA GLU A 102 -14.54 -20.32 -8.61
C GLU A 102 -14.24 -18.84 -8.91
N LYS A 103 -13.73 -18.08 -7.93
CA LYS A 103 -13.31 -16.68 -8.14
C LYS A 103 -12.20 -16.55 -9.20
N THR A 104 -11.24 -17.46 -9.20
CA THR A 104 -10.14 -17.46 -10.18
C THR A 104 -10.66 -17.69 -11.60
N ILE A 105 -11.62 -18.62 -11.76
CA ILE A 105 -12.27 -18.91 -13.04
C ILE A 105 -13.07 -17.68 -13.52
N ILE A 106 -13.84 -17.04 -12.64
CA ILE A 106 -14.63 -15.85 -12.98
C ILE A 106 -13.72 -14.70 -13.42
N ILE A 107 -12.61 -14.48 -12.73
CA ILE A 107 -11.60 -13.46 -13.07
C ILE A 107 -10.96 -13.74 -14.45
N ALA A 108 -10.69 -15.00 -14.76
CA ALA A 108 -10.21 -15.36 -16.09
C ALA A 108 -11.28 -15.13 -17.17
N ALA A 109 -12.55 -15.41 -16.87
CA ALA A 109 -13.66 -15.24 -17.81
C ALA A 109 -13.93 -13.76 -18.16
N VAL A 110 -13.67 -12.83 -17.24
CA VAL A 110 -13.77 -11.37 -17.48
C VAL A 110 -12.53 -10.79 -18.18
N GLY A 111 -11.60 -11.63 -18.64
CA GLY A 111 -10.46 -11.23 -19.46
C GLY A 111 -9.22 -10.78 -18.69
N LEU A 112 -9.19 -10.93 -17.36
CA LEU A 112 -7.98 -10.64 -16.57
C LEU A 112 -6.97 -11.77 -16.71
N ASN A 113 -5.75 -11.42 -17.12
CA ASN A 113 -4.66 -12.38 -17.27
C ASN A 113 -3.85 -12.49 -15.96
N ILE A 114 -4.02 -13.61 -15.26
CA ILE A 114 -3.33 -13.89 -14.00
C ILE A 114 -1.87 -14.25 -14.29
N ARG A 115 -0.93 -13.43 -13.80
CA ARG A 115 0.50 -13.73 -13.89
C ARG A 115 0.86 -14.87 -12.95
N LYS A 116 0.84 -16.10 -13.46
CA LYS A 116 1.10 -17.34 -12.71
C LYS A 116 2.34 -17.26 -11.80
N GLY A 117 3.49 -16.86 -12.32
CA GLY A 117 4.74 -16.79 -11.54
C GLY A 117 4.79 -15.75 -10.41
N LYS A 118 3.85 -14.80 -10.37
CA LYS A 118 3.70 -13.83 -9.28
C LYS A 118 2.56 -14.16 -8.32
N SER A 119 1.61 -15.00 -8.76
CA SER A 119 0.43 -15.37 -7.99
C SER A 119 0.82 -16.34 -6.89
N LYS A 120 0.32 -16.12 -5.68
CA LYS A 120 0.68 -16.88 -4.48
C LYS A 120 -0.55 -17.14 -3.66
N ILE A 121 -0.59 -18.31 -3.03
CA ILE A 121 -1.68 -18.68 -2.12
C ILE A 121 -1.13 -18.65 -0.70
N LEU A 122 -1.80 -17.90 0.17
CA LEU A 122 -1.52 -17.87 1.60
C LEU A 122 -2.71 -18.51 2.32
N ARG A 123 -2.45 -19.60 3.04
CA ARG A 123 -3.43 -20.27 3.89
C ARG A 123 -3.29 -19.75 5.32
N TYR A 124 -4.42 -19.53 6.00
CA TYR A 124 -4.46 -19.07 7.38
C TYR A 124 -5.44 -19.92 8.18
N ASN A 125 -5.03 -20.40 9.35
CA ASN A 125 -5.87 -21.18 10.29
C ASN A 125 -6.60 -22.39 9.66
N THR A 126 -5.98 -23.10 8.72
CA THR A 126 -6.55 -24.29 8.09
C THR A 126 -5.66 -25.50 8.25
N ALA A 127 -6.26 -26.65 8.54
CA ALA A 127 -5.58 -27.95 8.54
C ALA A 127 -5.49 -28.57 7.14
N CYS A 128 -6.13 -27.94 6.13
CA CYS A 128 -6.13 -28.43 4.76
C CYS A 128 -4.75 -28.23 4.10
N ILE A 129 -4.09 -29.33 3.77
CA ILE A 129 -2.79 -29.38 3.08
C ILE A 129 -2.90 -29.80 1.61
N ASN A 130 -4.12 -30.00 1.10
CA ASN A 130 -4.33 -30.46 -0.27
C ASN A 130 -3.75 -29.43 -1.26
N PRO A 131 -2.97 -29.83 -2.27
CA PRO A 131 -2.43 -28.91 -3.27
C PRO A 131 -3.55 -28.11 -3.95
N ILE A 132 -3.30 -26.83 -4.25
CA ILE A 132 -4.22 -26.01 -5.03
C ILE A 132 -3.65 -25.89 -6.44
N THR A 133 -4.24 -26.62 -7.38
CA THR A 133 -3.92 -26.54 -8.79
C THR A 133 -4.79 -25.47 -9.45
N THR A 134 -4.21 -24.32 -9.76
CA THR A 134 -4.86 -23.30 -10.60
C THR A 134 -4.43 -23.55 -12.05
N HIS A 135 -5.37 -23.89 -12.93
CA HIS A 135 -5.10 -24.18 -14.35
C HIS A 135 -4.06 -25.29 -14.63
N GLY A 136 -4.01 -26.34 -13.80
CA GLY A 136 -3.19 -27.54 -14.04
C GLY A 136 -1.73 -27.47 -13.54
N GLU A 137 -1.33 -26.39 -12.88
CA GLU A 137 -0.01 -26.24 -12.25
C GLU A 137 -0.15 -25.91 -10.76
N ASP A 138 0.80 -26.37 -9.94
CA ASP A 138 0.82 -26.15 -8.49
C ASP A 138 1.14 -24.67 -8.19
N SER A 139 0.16 -23.92 -7.68
CA SER A 139 0.39 -22.55 -7.23
C SER A 139 1.16 -22.59 -5.91
N GLY A 140 2.33 -21.95 -5.86
CA GLY A 140 3.21 -22.03 -4.70
C GLY A 140 2.53 -21.57 -3.41
N ASP A 141 2.20 -22.51 -2.53
CA ASP A 141 1.74 -22.24 -1.17
C ASP A 141 2.87 -21.52 -0.41
N VAL A 142 2.59 -20.29 0.04
CA VAL A 142 3.56 -19.50 0.81
C VAL A 142 3.12 -19.38 2.26
N LYS A 143 4.10 -19.47 3.18
CA LYS A 143 3.87 -19.19 4.62
C LYS A 143 3.75 -17.69 4.93
N THR A 144 4.29 -16.85 4.05
CA THR A 144 4.25 -15.39 4.16
C THR A 144 4.11 -14.76 2.77
N PHE A 145 3.24 -13.76 2.65
CA PHE A 145 3.01 -12.98 1.44
C PHE A 145 3.32 -11.50 1.70
N THR A 146 3.84 -10.76 0.71
CA THR A 146 4.04 -9.31 0.84
C THR A 146 2.97 -8.59 0.03
N TYR A 147 2.06 -7.89 0.69
CA TYR A 147 1.04 -7.05 0.06
C TYR A 147 1.30 -5.58 0.37
N LEU A 148 1.47 -4.74 -0.65
CA LEU A 148 1.74 -3.29 -0.51
C LEU A 148 2.88 -2.96 0.46
N GLY A 149 3.93 -3.79 0.47
CA GLY A 149 5.09 -3.64 1.34
C GLY A 149 4.89 -4.14 2.78
N SER A 150 3.73 -4.69 3.14
CA SER A 150 3.46 -5.34 4.43
C SER A 150 3.54 -6.86 4.28
N ILE A 151 4.30 -7.53 5.16
CA ILE A 151 4.35 -9.00 5.19
C ILE A 151 3.17 -9.54 5.99
N ILE A 152 2.32 -10.32 5.34
CA ILE A 152 1.19 -11.06 5.89
C ILE A 152 1.62 -12.52 6.05
N GLY A 153 1.42 -13.13 7.21
CA GLY A 153 1.73 -14.55 7.42
C GLY A 153 1.30 -15.05 8.79
N GLU A 154 1.32 -16.37 8.99
CA GLU A 154 0.78 -17.05 10.18
C GLU A 154 1.36 -16.51 11.49
N HIS A 155 2.67 -16.26 11.53
CA HIS A 155 3.38 -15.74 12.70
C HIS A 155 3.55 -14.22 12.70
N GLY A 156 2.87 -13.51 11.78
CA GLY A 156 2.88 -12.04 11.70
C GLY A 156 4.23 -11.43 11.32
N GLY A 157 5.17 -12.20 10.74
CA GLY A 157 6.32 -11.77 9.92
C GLY A 157 7.25 -10.67 10.45
N SER A 158 7.14 -10.27 11.72
CA SER A 158 7.54 -8.93 12.14
C SER A 158 9.05 -8.68 12.16
N ASP A 159 9.87 -9.68 12.47
CA ASP A 159 11.32 -9.47 12.58
C ASP A 159 12.03 -9.35 11.22
N ALA A 160 11.69 -10.23 10.28
CA ALA A 160 12.22 -10.18 8.91
C ALA A 160 11.77 -8.88 8.20
N HIS A 161 10.52 -8.46 8.45
CA HIS A 161 9.97 -7.21 7.93
C HIS A 161 10.72 -5.99 8.46
N VAL A 162 10.90 -5.90 9.78
CA VAL A 162 11.64 -4.82 10.43
C VAL A 162 13.09 -4.76 9.93
N LYS A 163 13.74 -5.91 9.73
CA LYS A 163 15.09 -5.98 9.17
C LYS A 163 15.14 -5.43 7.73
N ALA A 164 14.15 -5.75 6.90
CA ALA A 164 14.07 -5.22 5.54
C ALA A 164 13.87 -3.69 5.53
N TRP A 165 13.01 -3.14 6.39
CA TRP A 165 12.82 -1.69 6.51
C TRP A 165 14.03 -0.96 7.04
N ILE A 166 14.70 -1.52 8.05
CA ILE A 166 15.99 -1.00 8.52
C ILE A 166 17.00 -1.00 7.38
N GLY A 167 17.06 -2.06 6.55
CA GLY A 167 17.92 -2.11 5.37
C GLY A 167 17.62 -0.97 4.38
N LYS A 168 16.34 -0.76 4.03
CA LYS A 168 15.92 0.34 3.13
C LYS A 168 16.23 1.72 3.69
N ALA A 169 15.92 1.94 4.97
CA ALA A 169 16.22 3.19 5.66
C ALA A 169 17.73 3.42 5.77
N THR A 170 18.52 2.37 5.98
CA THR A 170 19.99 2.43 5.98
C THR A 170 20.50 2.87 4.62
N ALA A 171 20.00 2.28 3.52
CA ALA A 171 20.37 2.69 2.17
C ALA A 171 20.04 4.16 1.90
N ALA A 172 18.83 4.61 2.25
CA ALA A 172 18.43 6.01 2.11
C ALA A 172 19.32 6.95 2.95
N TYR A 173 19.65 6.57 4.19
CA TYR A 173 20.57 7.33 5.02
C TYR A 173 21.95 7.44 4.38
N LEU A 174 22.49 6.34 3.84
CA LEU A 174 23.83 6.33 3.21
C LEU A 174 23.88 7.15 1.91
N GLN A 175 22.80 7.18 1.12
CA GLN A 175 22.72 8.04 -0.06
C GLN A 175 22.85 9.52 0.28
N LEU A 176 22.40 9.93 1.47
CA LEU A 176 22.48 11.30 1.96
C LEU A 176 23.76 11.60 2.76
N LYS A 177 24.81 10.77 2.64
CA LYS A 177 26.09 10.93 3.38
C LYS A 177 26.68 12.33 3.31
N ASN A 178 26.58 12.98 2.15
CA ASN A 178 27.14 14.32 1.92
C ASN A 178 26.40 15.39 2.75
N ILE A 179 25.08 15.21 2.95
CA ILE A 179 24.25 16.10 3.79
C ILE A 179 24.68 16.00 5.24
N TRP A 180 24.88 14.78 5.75
CA TRP A 180 25.27 14.56 7.15
C TRP A 180 26.65 15.15 7.46
N ASN A 181 27.58 15.04 6.51
CA ASN A 181 28.95 15.54 6.63
C ASN A 181 29.09 17.05 6.37
N SER A 182 28.11 17.70 5.74
CA SER A 182 28.18 19.12 5.41
C SER A 182 28.26 20.01 6.65
N LYS A 183 29.23 20.91 6.71
CA LYS A 183 29.33 21.93 7.77
C LYS A 183 28.43 23.15 7.53
N GLN A 184 27.95 23.33 6.30
CA GLN A 184 27.10 24.47 5.92
C GLN A 184 25.65 24.31 6.40
N LEU A 185 25.20 23.06 6.56
CA LEU A 185 23.85 22.77 7.01
C LEU A 185 23.78 22.71 8.53
N SER A 186 22.83 23.45 9.11
CA SER A 186 22.57 23.37 10.54
C SER A 186 22.04 21.99 10.94
N THR A 187 22.28 21.61 12.18
CA THR A 187 21.78 20.36 12.77
C THR A 187 20.27 20.22 12.61
N ASN A 188 19.51 21.29 12.85
CA ASN A 188 18.05 21.29 12.71
C ASN A 188 17.59 20.94 11.28
N ILE A 189 18.27 21.47 10.25
CA ILE A 189 17.95 21.15 8.86
C ILE A 189 18.26 19.67 8.58
N LYS A 190 19.40 19.16 9.05
CA LYS A 190 19.75 17.73 8.88
C LYS A 190 18.75 16.80 9.57
N VAL A 191 18.32 17.12 10.78
CA VAL A 191 17.30 16.34 11.52
C VAL A 191 15.96 16.37 10.76
N ARG A 192 15.56 17.51 10.20
CA ARG A 192 14.35 17.59 9.34
C ARG A 192 14.47 16.68 8.12
N ILE A 193 15.59 16.72 7.41
CA ILE A 193 15.83 15.87 6.23
C ILE A 193 15.82 14.38 6.62
N PHE A 194 16.41 14.02 7.76
CA PHE A 194 16.35 12.67 8.30
C PHE A 194 14.91 12.23 8.58
N ASN A 195 14.12 13.08 9.23
CA ASN A 195 12.72 12.77 9.54
C ASN A 195 11.88 12.57 8.28
N THR A 196 12.08 13.38 7.23
CA THR A 196 11.28 13.32 6.01
C THR A 196 11.69 12.22 5.03
N ASN A 197 12.97 11.84 4.98
CA ASN A 197 13.49 10.92 3.96
C ASN A 197 13.87 9.55 4.50
N VAL A 198 14.34 9.46 5.75
CA VAL A 198 14.81 8.19 6.34
C VAL A 198 13.78 7.63 7.31
N LYS A 199 13.27 8.47 8.23
CA LYS A 199 12.31 8.03 9.26
C LYS A 199 10.96 7.66 8.67
N THR A 200 10.52 8.34 7.60
CA THR A 200 9.31 7.99 6.83
C THR A 200 9.40 6.61 6.20
N ILE A 201 10.55 6.27 5.59
CA ILE A 201 10.80 4.92 5.05
C ILE A 201 10.82 3.91 6.18
N LEU A 202 11.55 4.20 7.26
CA LEU A 202 11.68 3.29 8.41
C LEU A 202 10.33 2.99 9.06
N LEU A 203 9.41 3.95 9.15
CA LEU A 203 8.12 3.83 9.82
C LEU A 203 6.95 3.73 8.84
N TYR A 204 7.22 3.30 7.61
CA TYR A 204 6.19 3.14 6.59
C TYR A 204 5.22 2.02 6.96
N GLY A 205 3.93 2.35 7.05
CA GLY A 205 2.89 1.40 7.45
C GLY A 205 2.97 0.96 8.91
N ALA A 206 3.75 1.64 9.76
CA ALA A 206 3.90 1.29 11.18
C ALA A 206 2.57 1.32 11.96
N GLU A 207 1.55 1.98 11.40
CA GLU A 207 0.18 1.96 11.88
C GLU A 207 -0.38 0.53 12.01
N THR A 208 -0.03 -0.38 11.07
CA THR A 208 -0.58 -1.74 10.97
C THR A 208 0.33 -2.83 11.56
N TRP A 209 1.53 -2.46 12.01
CA TRP A 209 2.50 -3.44 12.51
C TRP A 209 2.11 -4.01 13.87
N ARG A 210 2.50 -5.26 14.15
CA ARG A 210 2.55 -5.76 15.53
C ARG A 210 3.80 -5.19 16.22
N THR A 211 3.62 -4.22 17.11
CA THR A 211 4.72 -3.60 17.87
C THR A 211 5.05 -4.41 19.12
N THR A 212 6.16 -5.15 19.10
CA THR A 212 6.73 -5.79 20.29
C THR A 212 7.81 -4.89 20.91
N LYS A 213 8.14 -5.09 22.20
CA LYS A 213 9.23 -4.37 22.87
C LYS A 213 10.56 -4.51 22.11
N ALA A 214 10.86 -5.73 21.61
CA ALA A 214 12.07 -6.00 20.85
C ALA A 214 12.13 -5.19 19.53
N ILE A 215 11.02 -5.08 18.80
CA ILE A 215 10.95 -4.30 17.56
C ILE A 215 11.14 -2.82 17.83
N ILE A 216 10.42 -2.29 18.83
CA ILE A 216 10.54 -0.88 19.25
C ILE A 216 11.99 -0.57 19.60
N GLN A 217 12.66 -1.45 20.37
CA GLN A 217 14.06 -1.29 20.71
C GLN A 217 14.97 -1.30 19.47
N LYS A 218 14.79 -2.24 18.54
CA LYS A 218 15.57 -2.29 17.28
C LYS A 218 15.44 -1.00 16.46
N LEU A 219 14.21 -0.50 16.30
CA LEU A 219 13.94 0.75 15.58
C LEU A 219 14.55 1.96 16.30
N GLN A 220 14.42 2.03 17.63
CA GLN A 220 14.97 3.11 18.44
C GLN A 220 16.49 3.14 18.39
N VAL A 221 17.15 1.98 18.46
CA VAL A 221 18.62 1.88 18.33
C VAL A 221 19.09 2.41 16.98
N PHE A 222 18.40 2.03 15.89
CA PHE A 222 18.71 2.55 14.55
C PHE A 222 18.56 4.07 14.47
N ILE A 223 17.42 4.62 14.90
CA ILE A 223 17.17 6.08 14.90
C ILE A 223 18.22 6.81 15.72
N ASN A 224 18.49 6.34 16.95
CA ASN A 224 19.45 6.95 17.84
C ASN A 224 20.89 6.89 17.28
N SER A 225 21.24 5.84 16.55
CA SER A 225 22.52 5.72 15.85
C SER A 225 22.65 6.77 14.74
N CYS A 226 21.61 6.95 13.92
CA CYS A 226 21.58 7.99 12.89
C CYS A 226 21.67 9.40 13.51
N LEU A 227 20.90 9.69 14.56
CA LEU A 227 20.92 11.00 15.21
C LEU A 227 22.28 11.34 15.82
N ARG A 228 22.95 10.38 16.50
CA ARG A 228 24.32 10.59 17.02
C ARG A 228 25.32 10.92 15.91
N LYS A 229 25.21 10.25 14.75
CA LYS A 229 26.06 10.54 13.58
C LYS A 229 25.77 11.91 12.98
N ILE A 230 24.50 12.33 12.93
CA ILE A 230 24.11 13.68 12.48
C ILE A 230 24.67 14.76 13.41
N LEU A 231 24.66 14.51 14.72
CA LEU A 231 25.29 15.38 15.73
C LEU A 231 26.82 15.32 15.75
N GLN A 232 27.43 14.49 14.90
CA GLN A 232 28.88 14.25 14.86
C GLN A 232 29.49 13.82 16.19
N ILE A 233 28.72 13.11 17.03
CA ILE A 233 29.21 12.59 18.30
C ILE A 233 30.14 11.43 17.98
N ARG A 234 31.42 11.62 18.32
CA ARG A 234 32.48 10.64 18.12
C ARG A 234 32.93 10.13 19.48
N TRP A 235 33.43 8.91 19.50
CA TRP A 235 34.12 8.41 20.69
C TRP A 235 35.32 9.32 21.01
N PRO A 236 35.60 9.68 22.28
CA PRO A 236 35.03 9.13 23.53
C PRO A 236 33.76 9.85 24.06
N ASP A 237 33.26 10.86 23.35
CA ASP A 237 32.10 11.64 23.80
C ASP A 237 30.85 10.75 23.90
N THR A 238 30.22 10.76 25.08
CA THR A 238 29.02 9.97 25.35
C THR A 238 27.90 10.89 25.85
N ILE A 239 26.74 10.81 25.19
CA ILE A 239 25.52 11.48 25.64
C ILE A 239 24.41 10.46 25.93
N SER A 240 23.58 10.79 26.91
CA SER A 240 22.39 10.01 27.23
C SER A 240 21.37 10.04 26.08
N ASN A 241 20.51 9.02 25.99
CA ASN A 241 19.44 9.01 25.00
C ASN A 241 18.43 10.16 25.22
N ASN A 242 18.19 10.56 26.47
CA ASN A 242 17.27 11.66 26.78
C ASN A 242 17.82 12.99 26.26
N LEU A 243 19.10 13.29 26.52
CA LEU A 243 19.74 14.50 26.02
C LEU A 243 19.81 14.51 24.48
N LEU A 244 20.04 13.35 23.85
CA LEU A 244 19.97 13.21 22.40
C LEU A 244 18.59 13.63 21.85
N TRP A 245 17.51 13.21 22.50
CA TRP A 245 16.14 13.51 22.09
C TRP A 245 15.77 14.98 22.34
N GLU A 246 16.24 15.58 23.43
CA GLU A 246 16.06 17.00 23.71
C GLU A 246 16.75 17.88 22.66
N ILE A 247 18.04 17.63 22.37
CA ILE A 247 18.81 18.42 21.38
C ILE A 247 18.20 18.31 19.98
N THR A 248 17.65 17.13 19.63
CA THR A 248 17.10 16.88 18.29
C THR A 248 15.59 17.14 18.21
N ASN A 249 14.95 17.56 19.31
CA ASN A 249 13.50 17.71 19.43
C ASN A 249 12.74 16.48 18.90
N GLN A 250 13.20 15.29 19.30
CA GLN A 250 12.62 14.01 18.90
C GLN A 250 11.87 13.36 20.06
N ILE A 251 10.88 12.53 19.72
CA ILE A 251 10.19 11.65 20.66
C ILE A 251 10.63 10.21 20.44
N SER A 252 10.31 9.33 21.40
CA SER A 252 10.54 7.90 21.24
C SER A 252 9.75 7.34 20.05
N VAL A 253 10.31 6.31 19.40
CA VAL A 253 9.67 5.66 18.25
C VAL A 253 8.33 5.03 18.62
N GLU A 254 8.20 4.56 19.87
CA GLU A 254 6.95 4.03 20.40
C GLU A 254 5.84 5.08 20.41
N GLU A 255 6.13 6.28 20.93
CA GLU A 255 5.18 7.38 20.94
C GLU A 255 4.81 7.86 19.54
N GLU A 256 5.76 7.86 18.62
CA GLU A 256 5.51 8.23 17.23
C GLU A 256 4.59 7.24 16.54
N ILE A 257 4.81 5.94 16.73
CA ILE A 257 3.92 4.89 16.21
C ILE A 257 2.53 5.01 16.84
N LYS A 258 2.44 5.26 18.16
CA LYS A 258 1.15 5.50 18.85
C LYS A 258 0.43 6.71 18.26
N LYS A 259 1.12 7.84 18.05
CA LYS A 259 0.54 9.05 17.43
C LYS A 259 0.05 8.77 16.01
N LYS A 260 0.81 8.02 15.21
CA LYS A 260 0.42 7.60 13.86
C LYS A 260 -0.85 6.74 13.87
N ARG A 261 -0.92 5.74 14.74
CA ARG A 261 -2.13 4.90 14.92
C ARG A 261 -3.33 5.72 15.34
N TRP A 262 -3.18 6.62 16.32
CA TRP A 262 -4.27 7.48 16.75
C TRP A 262 -4.76 8.40 15.62
N LYS A 263 -3.85 9.01 14.86
CA LYS A 263 -4.22 9.80 13.67
C LYS A 263 -5.00 8.97 12.65
N TRP A 264 -4.56 7.74 12.39
CA TRP A 264 -5.24 6.83 11.48
C TRP A 264 -6.63 6.45 11.98
N ILE A 265 -6.78 6.06 13.25
CA ILE A 265 -8.08 5.75 13.88
C ILE A 265 -9.02 6.94 13.76
N VAL A 266 -8.57 8.14 14.15
CA VAL A 266 -9.37 9.36 14.10
C VAL A 266 -9.80 9.69 12.66
N HIS A 267 -8.91 9.52 11.69
CA HIS A 267 -9.25 9.69 10.28
C HIS A 267 -10.34 8.70 9.84
N THR A 268 -10.23 7.44 10.24
CA THR A 268 -11.18 6.38 9.88
C THR A 268 -12.55 6.59 10.54
N VAL A 269 -12.60 7.01 11.80
CA VAL A 269 -13.85 7.30 12.53
C VAL A 269 -14.63 8.45 11.88
N ARG A 270 -13.97 9.40 11.21
CA ARG A 270 -14.62 10.52 10.50
C ARG A 270 -15.26 10.12 9.16
N LYS A 271 -15.00 8.91 8.65
CA LYS A 271 -15.60 8.45 7.38
C LYS A 271 -17.12 8.23 7.50
N ALA A 272 -17.79 8.11 6.36
CA ALA A 272 -19.22 7.84 6.30
C ALA A 272 -19.57 6.50 7.00
N PRO A 273 -20.77 6.36 7.60
CA PRO A 273 -21.15 5.17 8.38
C PRO A 273 -21.14 3.86 7.59
N ASN A 274 -21.35 3.93 6.28
CA ASN A 274 -21.31 2.79 5.36
C ASN A 274 -19.90 2.41 4.90
N CYS A 275 -18.86 3.13 5.33
CA CYS A 275 -17.51 2.80 4.95
C CYS A 275 -17.00 1.58 5.71
N VAL A 276 -16.57 0.54 4.98
CA VAL A 276 -16.05 -0.72 5.53
C VAL A 276 -14.97 -0.47 6.59
N THR A 277 -14.03 0.45 6.31
CA THR A 277 -12.96 0.77 7.27
C THR A 277 -13.46 1.38 8.59
N LYS A 278 -14.60 2.08 8.61
CA LYS A 278 -15.19 2.62 9.83
C LYS A 278 -15.96 1.54 10.60
N GLN A 279 -16.74 0.73 9.90
CA GLN A 279 -17.44 -0.43 10.48
C GLN A 279 -16.46 -1.45 11.07
N ALA A 280 -15.25 -1.54 10.52
CA ALA A 280 -14.19 -2.38 11.06
C ALA A 280 -13.70 -1.97 12.46
N LEU A 281 -13.89 -0.70 12.83
CA LEU A 281 -13.36 -0.10 14.06
C LEU A 281 -14.41 0.00 15.17
N THR A 282 -15.70 -0.19 14.86
CA THR A 282 -16.86 -0.03 15.75
C THR A 282 -17.59 -1.33 15.94
#